data_AF-A0A7M5UW61-F1
#
_entry.id   AF-A0A7M5UW61-F1
#
_cell.length_a   1.000
_cell.length_b   1.000
_cell.length_c   1.000
_cell.angle_alpha   90.00
_cell.angle_beta   90.00
_cell.angle_gamma   90.00
#
_symmetry.space_group_name_H-M   'P 1'
#
loop_
_entity.id
_entity.type
_entity.pdbx_description
1 polymer ?
#
loop_
_entity_poly.entity_id
_entity_poly.type
_entity_poly.pdbx_seq_one_letter_code
_entity_poly.pdbx_strand_id
1 'polypeptide(L)'
;MYYCWILISLIGLAQCDRCQYSLDFQQYEGSTHNDYEHITSDECMQKCEEDADCIVGNWFPKDDPWEERDHSLCRLFKKSDHTLKFSDDGDENTEAKLIRCSKKDDIDDIERCFLDERFTRHCGAALRYSYGQSYEHCRQECNDRADCQIAHWHPPYQIWDDEARSVCFLFSENAERCDWGGAELISYHPGAQMIRCKEKIDTEIRCHFSEDLHRQCGEYHSLLYALTAEQCLQKCDESANCITGHWHPPHQIWSDEARTVCFLFKRDDINLHPCPWGDEAKNSAHPGAKMIRCSNKKNGPIERCTMSYDFLRHCGNALKYIYGQSPEYCRQWCNDNKKCHVAHWHPPYSIWGDEARSVCFVFPHGTQSCDWGGAELGDYHKGAHMVRCMYQE
;
A
#
# COMPACT_ATOMS: atom_id res chain seq x y z
N MET A 1 6.77 12.18 48.01
CA MET A 1 5.35 11.79 48.10
C MET A 1 5.06 10.74 47.04
N TYR A 2 3.82 10.26 46.89
CA TYR A 2 3.48 9.01 46.19
C TYR A 2 2.77 9.20 44.83
N TYR A 3 2.91 8.18 43.97
CA TYR A 3 2.20 7.73 42.75
C TYR A 3 0.79 8.29 42.36
N CYS A 4 0.65 8.76 41.09
CA CYS A 4 -0.04 8.15 39.90
C CYS A 4 -1.58 7.79 39.86
N TRP A 5 -2.20 7.84 38.63
CA TRP A 5 -3.50 7.25 38.13
C TRP A 5 -4.84 8.08 38.33
N ILE A 6 -6.00 8.01 37.59
CA ILE A 6 -6.53 7.26 36.37
C ILE A 6 -7.96 7.69 35.81
N LEU A 7 -8.27 7.50 34.49
CA LEU A 7 -9.60 7.32 33.75
C LEU A 7 -10.70 8.46 33.63
N ILE A 8 -11.64 8.60 32.63
CA ILE A 8 -11.85 8.18 31.18
C ILE A 8 -13.21 8.66 30.49
N SER A 9 -13.28 8.72 29.14
CA SER A 9 -14.44 8.43 28.17
C SER A 9 -15.61 9.39 27.74
N LEU A 10 -15.53 9.86 26.48
CA LEU A 10 -16.39 9.72 25.25
C LEU A 10 -17.92 10.03 25.10
N ILE A 11 -18.29 10.94 24.17
CA ILE A 11 -19.57 11.04 23.37
C ILE A 11 -19.37 11.53 21.87
N GLY A 12 -20.30 11.21 20.93
CA GLY A 12 -20.39 11.72 19.52
C GLY A 12 -21.78 12.34 19.15
N LEU A 13 -22.11 12.89 17.97
CA LEU A 13 -21.67 12.67 16.57
C LEU A 13 -21.97 13.86 15.62
N ALA A 14 -21.03 14.20 14.72
CA ALA A 14 -21.26 14.63 13.34
C ALA A 14 -20.06 14.21 12.45
N GLN A 15 -20.14 14.30 11.11
CA GLN A 15 -19.06 13.90 10.20
C GLN A 15 -18.85 14.92 9.05
N CYS A 16 -17.59 15.28 8.80
CA CYS A 16 -17.16 16.17 7.71
C CYS A 16 -16.27 15.43 6.70
N ASP A 17 -16.12 16.00 5.50
CA ASP A 17 -15.46 15.36 4.34
C ASP A 17 -14.03 15.88 4.04
N ARG A 18 -13.60 17.00 4.66
CA ARG A 18 -12.29 17.62 4.39
C ARG A 18 -11.32 17.48 5.57
N CYS A 19 -11.83 17.56 6.78
CA CYS A 19 -11.09 17.24 8.00
C CYS A 19 -11.56 15.93 8.60
N GLN A 20 -10.65 15.20 9.25
CA GLN A 20 -10.99 14.01 10.02
C GLN A 20 -10.54 14.15 11.47
N TYR A 21 -11.37 13.61 12.38
CA TYR A 21 -10.98 13.38 13.76
C TYR A 21 -9.89 12.31 13.82
N SER A 22 -8.73 12.66 14.38
CA SER A 22 -7.71 11.70 14.78
C SER A 22 -7.87 11.37 16.26
N LEU A 23 -7.67 10.09 16.60
CA LEU A 23 -7.54 9.64 18.00
C LEU A 23 -6.10 9.75 18.52
N ASP A 24 -5.14 10.10 17.65
CA ASP A 24 -3.77 10.41 18.07
C ASP A 24 -3.77 11.77 18.80
N PHE A 25 -4.00 11.79 20.12
CA PHE A 25 -3.87 13.02 20.89
C PHE A 25 -2.40 13.44 20.95
N GLN A 26 -2.10 14.63 20.43
CA GLN A 26 -0.76 15.17 20.32
C GLN A 26 -0.79 16.64 20.71
N GLN A 27 0.19 17.09 21.51
CA GLN A 27 0.24 18.47 21.99
C GLN A 27 0.91 19.37 20.93
N TYR A 28 0.18 20.37 20.41
CA TYR A 28 0.66 21.22 19.32
C TYR A 28 1.23 22.55 19.82
N GLU A 29 2.56 22.63 19.90
CA GLU A 29 3.28 23.91 19.99
C GLU A 29 3.32 24.60 18.61
N GLY A 30 2.48 25.61 18.41
CA GLY A 30 2.48 26.51 17.25
C GLY A 30 1.91 27.88 17.65
N SER A 31 2.00 28.89 16.79
CA SER A 31 1.27 30.14 17.03
C SER A 31 -0.21 29.93 16.67
N THR A 32 -1.10 30.22 17.62
CA THR A 32 -2.53 30.15 17.33
C THR A 32 -2.91 31.38 16.51
N HIS A 33 -3.65 31.15 15.42
CA HIS A 33 -4.17 32.24 14.58
C HIS A 33 -5.43 32.84 15.18
N ASN A 34 -6.35 31.96 15.57
CA ASN A 34 -7.59 32.27 16.26
C ASN A 34 -7.84 31.18 17.30
N ASP A 35 -8.23 31.62 18.49
CA ASP A 35 -8.83 30.81 19.55
C ASP A 35 -10.34 31.10 19.54
N TYR A 36 -11.19 30.07 19.57
CA TYR A 36 -12.65 30.21 19.65
C TYR A 36 -13.19 29.50 20.89
N GLU A 37 -13.94 30.22 21.72
CA GLU A 37 -14.47 29.74 23.01
C GLU A 37 -15.96 29.40 22.91
N HIS A 38 -16.44 28.51 23.79
CA HIS A 38 -17.83 28.02 23.90
C HIS A 38 -18.38 27.22 22.70
N ILE A 39 -17.55 26.81 21.74
CA ILE A 39 -18.00 26.02 20.56
C ILE A 39 -17.80 24.50 20.73
N THR A 40 -18.60 23.72 20.02
CA THR A 40 -18.49 22.25 19.94
C THR A 40 -17.32 21.78 19.07
N SER A 41 -16.99 20.49 19.11
CA SER A 41 -15.91 19.93 18.28
C SER A 41 -16.20 20.01 16.79
N ASP A 42 -17.47 19.86 16.41
CA ASP A 42 -17.90 19.91 15.01
C ASP A 42 -17.89 21.36 14.48
N GLU A 43 -18.27 22.34 15.31
CA GLU A 43 -18.09 23.76 14.99
C GLU A 43 -16.60 24.14 14.89
N CYS A 44 -15.73 23.59 15.74
CA CYS A 44 -14.29 23.78 15.64
C CYS A 44 -13.72 23.24 14.31
N MET A 45 -14.22 22.08 13.87
CA MET A 45 -13.87 21.50 12.57
C MET A 45 -14.31 22.41 11.42
N GLN A 46 -15.56 22.89 11.47
CA GLN A 46 -16.06 23.86 10.49
C GLN A 46 -15.20 25.15 10.47
N LYS A 47 -14.73 25.65 11.61
CA LYS A 47 -13.85 26.84 11.64
C LYS A 47 -12.50 26.62 10.98
N CYS A 48 -11.91 25.42 11.08
CA CYS A 48 -10.69 25.09 10.33
C CYS A 48 -10.94 24.84 8.83
N GLU A 49 -12.15 24.38 8.43
CA GLU A 49 -12.52 24.31 7.01
C GLU A 49 -12.81 25.70 6.38
N GLU A 50 -13.30 26.66 7.18
CA GLU A 50 -13.53 28.06 6.76
C GLU A 50 -12.24 28.90 6.72
N ASP A 51 -11.24 28.62 7.57
CA ASP A 51 -9.94 29.30 7.59
C ASP A 51 -8.99 28.73 6.52
N ALA A 52 -8.83 29.48 5.43
CA ALA A 52 -8.05 29.08 4.26
C ALA A 52 -6.56 28.76 4.54
N ASP A 53 -5.99 29.15 5.68
CA ASP A 53 -4.61 28.83 6.07
C ASP A 53 -4.50 27.71 7.12
N CYS A 54 -5.62 27.26 7.69
CA CYS A 54 -5.64 26.24 8.73
C CYS A 54 -5.25 24.85 8.17
N ILE A 55 -4.45 24.10 8.93
CA ILE A 55 -4.10 22.70 8.66
C ILE A 55 -4.53 21.79 9.81
N VAL A 56 -4.47 22.31 11.04
CA VAL A 56 -4.86 21.58 12.24
C VAL A 56 -5.76 22.47 13.09
N GLY A 57 -6.94 21.95 13.43
CA GLY A 57 -7.71 22.41 14.58
C GLY A 57 -7.44 21.49 15.77
N ASN A 58 -7.37 22.04 16.97
CA ASN A 58 -7.37 21.25 18.20
C ASN A 58 -8.52 21.72 19.09
N TRP A 59 -9.43 20.80 19.45
CA TRP A 59 -10.61 21.11 20.26
C TRP A 59 -10.51 20.48 21.64
N PHE A 60 -10.73 21.31 22.66
CA PHE A 60 -10.72 20.96 24.07
C PHE A 60 -12.15 21.07 24.64
N PRO A 61 -12.66 20.07 25.37
CA PRO A 61 -13.95 20.14 26.05
C PRO A 61 -13.94 21.19 27.17
N LYS A 62 -15.13 21.47 27.73
CA LYS A 62 -15.35 22.45 28.81
C LYS A 62 -14.54 22.17 30.08
N ASP A 63 -14.29 20.89 30.36
CA ASP A 63 -13.72 20.39 31.61
C ASP A 63 -12.38 19.67 31.35
N ASP A 64 -11.61 20.13 30.34
CA ASP A 64 -10.30 19.58 30.00
C ASP A 64 -9.25 19.85 31.10
N PRO A 65 -8.51 18.84 31.59
CA PRO A 65 -7.62 19.00 32.73
C PRO A 65 -6.33 19.80 32.43
N TRP A 66 -6.03 20.12 31.16
CA TRP A 66 -4.82 20.85 30.76
C TRP A 66 -5.04 22.36 30.58
N GLU A 67 -6.29 22.82 30.54
CA GLU A 67 -6.67 24.23 30.41
C GLU A 67 -7.68 24.58 31.51
N GLU A 68 -7.24 25.28 32.57
CA GLU A 68 -8.10 25.68 33.71
C GLU A 68 -9.19 26.70 33.30
N ARG A 69 -10.25 26.21 32.63
CA ARG A 69 -11.33 26.99 32.01
C ARG A 69 -12.69 26.46 32.44
N ASP A 70 -13.74 27.22 32.13
CA ASP A 70 -15.14 26.82 32.32
C ASP A 70 -15.91 26.71 30.98
N HIS A 71 -15.20 26.53 29.87
CA HIS A 71 -15.77 26.53 28.52
C HIS A 71 -14.88 25.75 27.55
N SER A 72 -15.48 25.17 26.53
CA SER A 72 -14.74 24.49 25.45
C SER A 72 -13.95 25.50 24.62
N LEU A 73 -12.83 25.05 24.06
CA LEU A 73 -11.88 25.87 23.32
C LEU A 73 -11.49 25.19 22.01
N CYS A 74 -11.36 25.97 20.94
CA CYS A 74 -10.84 25.54 19.65
C CYS A 74 -9.64 26.41 19.25
N ARG A 75 -8.50 25.78 18.94
CA ARG A 75 -7.30 26.47 18.44
C ARG A 75 -7.00 26.09 17.00
N LEU A 76 -6.82 27.09 16.14
CA LEU A 76 -6.46 26.89 14.73
C LEU A 76 -4.99 27.22 14.47
N PHE A 77 -4.29 26.30 13.79
CA PHE A 77 -2.85 26.36 13.50
C PHE A 77 -2.57 26.43 11.99
N LYS A 78 -1.63 27.31 11.58
CA LYS A 78 -1.32 27.62 10.17
C LYS A 78 -0.08 26.91 9.62
N LYS A 79 0.00 26.82 8.29
CA LYS A 79 1.13 26.26 7.51
C LYS A 79 2.50 26.95 7.75
N SER A 80 2.51 28.16 8.29
CA SER A 80 3.72 28.98 8.55
C SER A 80 4.58 28.50 9.70
N ASP A 81 4.04 27.66 10.58
CA ASP A 81 4.57 27.51 11.93
C ASP A 81 5.49 26.30 12.01
N HIS A 82 6.77 26.56 11.76
CA HIS A 82 7.77 25.52 11.59
C HIS A 82 7.96 24.69 12.87
N THR A 83 7.99 23.37 12.68
CA THR A 83 8.07 22.32 13.71
C THR A 83 6.88 22.26 14.66
N LEU A 84 5.75 21.74 14.15
CA LEU A 84 4.84 20.93 14.96
C LEU A 84 5.68 19.85 15.65
N LYS A 85 5.86 19.94 16.98
CA LYS A 85 6.56 18.92 17.76
C LYS A 85 5.55 17.96 18.35
N PHE A 86 5.73 16.68 18.08
CA PHE A 86 4.90 15.63 18.62
C PHE A 86 5.56 15.09 19.89
N SER A 87 4.90 15.28 21.04
CA SER A 87 5.14 14.49 22.25
C SER A 87 4.15 13.33 22.28
N ASP A 88 4.64 12.11 22.54
CA ASP A 88 3.82 10.88 22.65
C ASP A 88 3.27 10.69 24.08
N ASP A 89 3.35 11.70 24.95
CA ASP A 89 2.97 11.64 26.37
C ASP A 89 1.45 11.73 26.61
N GLY A 90 0.64 11.22 25.67
CA GLY A 90 -0.83 11.25 25.72
C GLY A 90 -1.41 10.18 26.64
N ASP A 91 -1.94 10.60 27.80
CA ASP A 91 -2.78 9.76 28.66
C ASP A 91 -4.13 9.48 27.97
N GLU A 92 -4.62 8.22 27.98
CA GLU A 92 -5.76 7.69 27.18
C GLU A 92 -7.15 8.28 27.56
N ASN A 93 -7.17 9.38 28.31
CA ASN A 93 -8.27 9.78 29.17
C ASN A 93 -8.82 11.20 28.92
N THR A 94 -8.32 11.91 27.91
CA THR A 94 -8.87 13.21 27.46
C THR A 94 -9.93 13.01 26.37
N GLU A 95 -11.01 13.81 26.40
CA GLU A 95 -12.01 13.87 25.32
C GLU A 95 -11.64 14.85 24.19
N ALA A 96 -10.48 15.52 24.30
CA ALA A 96 -10.00 16.48 23.32
C ALA A 96 -9.78 15.83 21.95
N LYS A 97 -10.17 16.55 20.88
CA LYS A 97 -10.23 15.99 19.53
C LYS A 97 -9.29 16.73 18.59
N LEU A 98 -8.32 15.98 18.06
CA LEU A 98 -7.44 16.47 17.01
C LEU A 98 -8.16 16.45 15.66
N ILE A 99 -8.20 17.61 15.01
CA ILE A 99 -8.87 17.82 13.72
C ILE A 99 -7.79 18.08 12.67
N ARG A 100 -7.48 17.07 11.84
CA ARG A 100 -6.50 17.22 10.74
C ARG A 100 -7.25 17.57 9.45
N CYS A 101 -7.00 18.76 8.92
CA CYS A 101 -7.63 19.31 7.72
C CYS A 101 -6.69 19.23 6.52
N SER A 102 -6.87 18.20 5.70
CA SER A 102 -6.05 18.00 4.50
C SER A 102 -6.60 18.82 3.34
N LYS A 103 -5.81 19.75 2.79
CA LYS A 103 -6.06 20.26 1.44
C LYS A 103 -5.89 19.10 0.46
N LYS A 104 -7.02 18.66 -0.10
CA LYS A 104 -7.18 17.39 -0.84
C LYS A 104 -6.38 17.31 -2.14
N ASP A 105 -5.84 18.44 -2.58
CA ASP A 105 -5.31 18.67 -3.92
C ASP A 105 -3.77 18.93 -3.92
N ASP A 106 -3.13 19.00 -2.74
CA ASP A 106 -1.74 19.51 -2.54
C ASP A 106 -0.65 18.39 -2.52
N ILE A 107 -1.02 17.11 -2.72
CA ILE A 107 -0.11 15.94 -2.60
C ILE A 107 0.16 15.23 -3.94
N ASP A 108 -0.85 15.09 -4.79
CA ASP A 108 -0.73 14.36 -6.07
C ASP A 108 -0.07 15.20 -7.18
N ASP A 109 -0.09 16.54 -7.04
CA ASP A 109 0.35 17.50 -8.07
C ASP A 109 1.80 18.01 -7.88
N ILE A 110 2.61 17.37 -7.02
CA ILE A 110 4.06 17.62 -7.02
C ILE A 110 4.65 16.94 -8.26
N GLU A 111 4.87 17.71 -9.33
CA GLU A 111 5.51 17.25 -10.57
C GLU A 111 6.67 16.30 -10.27
N ARG A 112 6.47 15.01 -10.62
CA ARG A 112 7.45 13.94 -10.35
C ARG A 112 8.84 14.31 -10.87
N CYS A 113 8.89 14.96 -12.04
CA CYS A 113 10.09 15.40 -12.72
C CYS A 113 10.28 16.92 -12.67
N PHE A 114 11.32 17.36 -11.95
CA PHE A 114 11.68 18.76 -11.73
C PHE A 114 13.08 19.06 -12.31
N LEU A 115 13.38 20.35 -12.49
CA LEU A 115 14.71 20.82 -12.88
C LEU A 115 15.64 20.80 -11.66
N ASP A 116 16.83 20.20 -11.79
CA ASP A 116 17.91 20.34 -10.80
C ASP A 116 18.98 21.29 -11.35
N GLU A 117 19.18 22.42 -10.67
CA GLU A 117 20.21 23.41 -11.01
C GLU A 117 21.64 22.85 -10.87
N ARG A 118 21.81 21.78 -10.07
CA ARG A 118 23.09 21.08 -9.84
C ARG A 118 23.33 20.07 -10.96
N PHE A 119 23.41 20.56 -12.19
CA PHE A 119 23.74 19.75 -13.36
C PHE A 119 25.04 18.99 -13.11
N THR A 120 25.00 17.68 -13.30
CA THR A 120 26.18 16.83 -13.39
C THR A 120 25.89 15.78 -14.45
N ARG A 121 26.79 15.59 -15.41
CA ARG A 121 26.62 14.59 -16.46
C ARG A 121 26.75 13.18 -15.89
N HIS A 122 25.92 12.27 -16.38
CA HIS A 122 25.96 10.85 -16.05
C HIS A 122 26.30 10.06 -17.31
N CYS A 123 26.94 8.91 -17.14
CA CYS A 123 27.40 8.02 -18.20
C CYS A 123 27.07 6.56 -17.86
N GLY A 124 27.48 5.64 -18.75
CA GLY A 124 26.94 4.28 -18.83
C GLY A 124 25.90 4.18 -19.94
N ALA A 125 25.10 3.11 -19.93
CA ALA A 125 24.03 2.92 -20.89
C ALA A 125 22.84 3.81 -20.54
N ALA A 126 22.62 4.88 -21.32
CA ALA A 126 21.35 5.60 -21.28
C ALA A 126 20.21 4.65 -21.68
N LEU A 127 19.10 4.68 -20.95
CA LEU A 127 17.87 3.92 -21.24
C LEU A 127 17.35 4.23 -22.64
N ARG A 128 17.50 5.50 -23.05
CA ARG A 128 17.17 6.01 -24.38
C ARG A 128 17.91 7.33 -24.63
N TYR A 129 18.06 7.70 -25.90
CA TYR A 129 18.27 9.08 -26.30
C TYR A 129 17.33 9.45 -27.46
N SER A 130 16.96 10.72 -27.56
CA SER A 130 16.06 11.26 -28.58
C SER A 130 16.55 12.63 -29.08
N TYR A 131 16.44 12.88 -30.39
CA TYR A 131 16.96 14.10 -31.05
C TYR A 131 15.85 15.08 -31.40
N GLY A 132 16.15 16.38 -31.40
CA GLY A 132 15.29 17.46 -31.89
C GLY A 132 14.11 17.80 -30.98
N GLN A 133 14.09 17.25 -29.76
CA GLN A 133 13.03 17.49 -28.78
C GLN A 133 13.29 18.75 -27.95
N SER A 134 12.23 19.35 -27.41
CA SER A 134 12.36 20.44 -26.43
C SER A 134 12.71 19.89 -25.03
N TYR A 135 13.09 20.79 -24.12
CA TYR A 135 13.33 20.45 -22.72
C TYR A 135 12.07 19.86 -22.06
N GLU A 136 10.90 20.46 -22.31
CA GLU A 136 9.61 20.04 -21.75
C GLU A 136 9.24 18.64 -22.23
N HIS A 137 9.51 18.33 -23.50
CA HIS A 137 9.32 16.99 -24.05
C HIS A 137 10.28 15.97 -23.43
N CYS A 138 11.56 16.33 -23.25
CA CYS A 138 12.54 15.47 -22.56
C CYS A 138 12.13 15.18 -21.10
N ARG A 139 11.58 16.19 -20.41
CA ARG A 139 11.01 16.06 -19.07
C ARG A 139 9.81 15.13 -19.04
N GLN A 140 8.89 15.27 -20.00
CA GLN A 140 7.73 14.37 -20.12
C GLN A 140 8.16 12.93 -20.46
N GLU A 141 9.13 12.74 -21.36
CA GLU A 141 9.62 11.42 -21.76
C GLU A 141 10.24 10.64 -20.58
N CYS A 142 10.85 11.35 -19.61
CA CYS A 142 11.29 10.75 -18.33
C CYS A 142 10.11 10.58 -17.33
N ASN A 143 9.15 11.51 -17.31
CA ASN A 143 7.99 11.46 -16.42
C ASN A 143 7.05 10.28 -16.67
N ASP A 144 6.83 9.93 -17.93
CA ASP A 144 5.94 8.81 -18.28
C ASP A 144 6.56 7.45 -17.88
N ARG A 145 7.89 7.34 -18.04
CA ARG A 145 8.68 6.14 -17.80
C ARG A 145 8.94 5.86 -16.32
N ALA A 146 8.60 4.66 -15.86
CA ALA A 146 8.87 4.23 -14.49
C ALA A 146 10.38 4.13 -14.16
N ASP A 147 11.17 3.62 -15.11
CA ASP A 147 12.61 3.37 -14.94
C ASP A 147 13.49 4.61 -15.08
N CYS A 148 12.97 5.74 -15.56
CA CYS A 148 13.72 6.98 -15.72
C CYS A 148 13.67 7.81 -14.44
N GLN A 149 14.83 8.06 -13.82
CA GLN A 149 14.97 8.96 -12.66
C GLN A 149 15.82 10.21 -12.99
N ILE A 150 16.61 10.17 -14.05
CA ILE A 150 17.51 11.25 -14.46
C ILE A 150 17.36 11.46 -15.96
N ALA A 151 17.27 12.70 -16.41
CA ALA A 151 17.45 13.03 -17.82
C ALA A 151 18.33 14.27 -18.00
N HIS A 152 19.07 14.33 -19.10
CA HIS A 152 19.79 15.52 -19.54
C HIS A 152 19.22 15.97 -20.88
N TRP A 153 18.78 17.22 -20.95
CA TRP A 153 18.50 17.90 -22.21
C TRP A 153 19.69 18.79 -22.56
N HIS A 154 20.18 18.66 -23.80
CA HIS A 154 21.25 19.48 -24.34
C HIS A 154 20.78 20.21 -25.61
N PRO A 155 21.10 21.50 -25.77
CA PRO A 155 20.83 22.24 -27.00
C PRO A 155 21.71 21.78 -28.18
N PRO A 156 21.37 22.19 -29.42
CA PRO A 156 22.21 21.98 -30.62
C PRO A 156 23.69 22.31 -30.41
N TYR A 157 24.55 21.56 -31.11
CA TYR A 157 26.01 21.71 -31.16
C TYR A 157 26.75 21.59 -29.82
N GLN A 158 26.09 21.17 -28.73
CA GLN A 158 26.66 21.19 -27.38
C GLN A 158 27.27 19.84 -26.92
N ILE A 159 26.95 18.74 -27.62
CA ILE A 159 27.52 17.40 -27.37
C ILE A 159 28.39 16.93 -28.54
N TRP A 160 28.06 17.35 -29.76
CA TRP A 160 28.80 17.12 -31.00
C TRP A 160 28.75 18.39 -31.84
N ASP A 161 29.90 18.88 -32.29
CA ASP A 161 30.03 20.17 -33.01
C ASP A 161 29.29 20.21 -34.37
N ASP A 162 28.89 19.04 -34.89
CA ASP A 162 28.18 18.86 -36.17
C ASP A 162 26.68 18.54 -36.02
N GLU A 163 26.18 18.32 -34.80
CA GLU A 163 24.77 17.98 -34.56
C GLU A 163 23.90 19.24 -34.35
N ALA A 164 23.16 19.61 -35.39
CA ALA A 164 22.28 20.78 -35.40
C ALA A 164 20.98 20.64 -34.57
N ARG A 165 20.74 19.50 -33.93
CA ARG A 165 19.55 19.22 -33.11
C ARG A 165 19.90 19.17 -31.62
N SER A 166 18.93 19.50 -30.78
CA SER A 166 18.97 19.15 -29.36
C SER A 166 19.04 17.62 -29.17
N VAL A 167 19.54 17.18 -28.04
CA VAL A 167 19.52 15.76 -27.63
C VAL A 167 19.05 15.62 -26.19
N CYS A 168 18.10 14.71 -25.98
CA CYS A 168 17.66 14.24 -24.68
C CYS A 168 18.30 12.88 -24.40
N PHE A 169 18.84 12.67 -23.19
CA PHE A 169 19.30 11.37 -22.70
C PHE A 169 18.51 10.99 -21.45
N LEU A 170 18.01 9.76 -21.39
CA LEU A 170 17.23 9.21 -20.27
C LEU A 170 18.06 8.16 -19.51
N PHE A 171 17.99 8.19 -18.18
CA PHE A 171 18.79 7.35 -17.28
C PHE A 171 17.97 6.87 -16.06
N SER A 172 18.31 5.69 -15.56
CA SER A 172 17.86 5.22 -14.24
C SER A 172 18.74 5.78 -13.12
N GLU A 173 18.35 5.54 -11.87
CA GLU A 173 19.14 5.90 -10.67
C GLU A 173 20.58 5.35 -10.68
N ASN A 174 20.78 4.20 -11.34
CA ASN A 174 22.04 3.45 -11.35
C ASN A 174 23.03 3.96 -12.42
N ALA A 175 22.73 5.09 -13.07
CA ALA A 175 23.68 5.76 -13.97
C ALA A 175 24.80 6.44 -13.18
N GLU A 176 26.05 6.12 -13.51
CA GLU A 176 27.22 6.67 -12.83
C GLU A 176 27.43 8.13 -13.21
N ARG A 177 27.89 8.97 -12.28
CA ARG A 177 28.35 10.33 -12.60
C ARG A 177 29.66 10.25 -13.37
N CYS A 178 29.82 11.10 -14.36
CA CYS A 178 31.07 11.17 -15.11
C CYS A 178 32.14 11.90 -14.28
N ASP A 179 33.27 11.25 -14.03
CA ASP A 179 34.49 11.92 -13.57
C ASP A 179 35.31 12.35 -14.79
N TRP A 180 35.03 13.54 -15.30
CA TRP A 180 35.73 14.13 -16.45
C TRP A 180 36.53 15.37 -16.02
N GLY A 181 36.97 15.42 -14.74
CA GLY A 181 37.80 16.50 -14.21
C GLY A 181 37.13 17.89 -14.21
N GLY A 182 35.81 17.94 -14.10
CA GLY A 182 35.01 19.17 -14.15
C GLY A 182 34.22 19.35 -15.46
N ALA A 183 34.53 18.59 -16.51
CA ALA A 183 33.81 18.68 -17.79
C ALA A 183 32.38 18.09 -17.73
N GLU A 184 32.04 17.38 -16.66
CA GLU A 184 30.68 16.93 -16.35
C GLU A 184 29.73 18.05 -15.85
N LEU A 185 30.24 19.24 -15.57
CA LEU A 185 29.51 20.35 -14.93
C LEU A 185 28.90 21.33 -15.95
N ILE A 186 27.90 22.11 -15.51
CA ILE A 186 27.18 23.10 -16.34
C ILE A 186 28.10 24.11 -17.06
N SER A 187 29.27 24.41 -16.49
CA SER A 187 30.24 25.34 -17.08
C SER A 187 30.82 24.86 -18.42
N TYR A 188 30.80 23.55 -18.70
CA TYR A 188 31.19 22.96 -19.98
C TYR A 188 29.98 22.61 -20.86
N HIS A 189 28.76 22.72 -20.32
CA HIS A 189 27.50 22.46 -21.00
C HIS A 189 26.54 23.66 -20.88
N PRO A 190 26.91 24.86 -21.36
CA PRO A 190 26.13 26.08 -21.20
C PRO A 190 24.76 25.96 -21.90
N GLY A 191 23.68 26.07 -21.12
CA GLY A 191 22.31 25.91 -21.61
C GLY A 191 21.80 24.47 -21.63
N ALA A 192 22.56 23.49 -21.11
CA ALA A 192 21.99 22.17 -20.80
C ALA A 192 21.09 22.24 -19.55
N GLN A 193 20.16 21.30 -19.44
CA GLN A 193 19.22 21.21 -18.33
C GLN A 193 19.21 19.78 -17.77
N MET A 194 19.33 19.67 -16.45
CA MET A 194 19.20 18.39 -15.75
C MET A 194 17.79 18.25 -15.19
N ILE A 195 17.10 17.20 -15.61
CA ILE A 195 15.83 16.78 -15.03
C ILE A 195 16.13 15.70 -14.00
N ARG A 196 15.58 15.83 -12.80
CA ARG A 196 15.48 14.73 -11.85
C ARG A 196 14.01 14.39 -11.67
N CYS A 197 13.71 13.11 -11.81
CA CYS A 197 12.44 12.56 -11.42
C CYS A 197 12.61 11.87 -10.07
N LYS A 198 11.64 12.05 -9.18
CA LYS A 198 11.43 11.08 -8.10
C LYS A 198 11.26 9.70 -8.73
N GLU A 199 11.68 8.66 -8.01
CA GLU A 199 11.31 7.28 -8.33
C GLU A 199 9.82 7.23 -8.69
N LYS A 200 9.47 6.54 -9.78
CA LYS A 200 8.07 6.16 -9.97
C LYS A 200 7.83 4.99 -9.03
N ILE A 201 7.53 5.32 -7.77
CA ILE A 201 6.63 4.46 -7.02
C ILE A 201 5.40 4.35 -7.93
N ASP A 202 5.03 3.14 -8.35
CA ASP A 202 3.78 2.94 -9.08
C ASP A 202 2.62 3.01 -8.06
N THR A 203 2.45 4.19 -7.44
CA THR A 203 1.81 4.49 -6.15
C THR A 203 0.30 4.19 -6.07
N GLU A 204 -0.23 3.65 -7.15
CA GLU A 204 -1.65 3.40 -7.39
C GLU A 204 -1.94 1.90 -7.54
N ILE A 205 -0.95 1.13 -8.00
CA ILE A 205 -1.10 -0.27 -8.40
C ILE A 205 -1.15 -1.17 -7.16
N ARG A 206 -2.37 -1.55 -6.82
CA ARG A 206 -2.74 -2.45 -5.73
C ARG A 206 -2.60 -3.92 -6.13
N CYS A 207 -2.69 -4.22 -7.43
CA CYS A 207 -2.70 -5.55 -8.02
C CYS A 207 -1.48 -5.84 -8.91
N HIS A 208 -0.98 -7.07 -8.88
CA HIS A 208 0.11 -7.54 -9.75
C HIS A 208 -0.20 -8.93 -10.32
N PHE A 209 0.50 -9.34 -11.37
CA PHE A 209 0.50 -10.75 -11.78
C PHE A 209 1.37 -11.57 -10.83
N SER A 210 0.81 -12.66 -10.32
CA SER A 210 1.56 -13.68 -9.59
C SER A 210 1.92 -14.83 -10.54
N GLU A 211 3.11 -15.41 -10.33
CA GLU A 211 3.51 -16.66 -10.99
C GLU A 211 2.89 -17.89 -10.34
N ASP A 212 2.36 -17.74 -9.12
CA ASP A 212 1.68 -18.81 -8.41
C ASP A 212 0.25 -19.03 -8.96
N LEU A 213 0.09 -20.07 -9.77
CA LEU A 213 -1.20 -20.47 -10.31
C LEU A 213 -2.02 -21.39 -9.36
N HIS A 214 -1.74 -21.45 -8.04
CA HIS A 214 -2.65 -22.09 -7.07
C HIS A 214 -4.00 -21.37 -7.07
N ARG A 215 -4.94 -21.93 -7.83
CA ARG A 215 -6.23 -21.32 -8.14
C ARG A 215 -7.17 -21.38 -6.95
N GLN A 216 -7.65 -20.22 -6.52
CA GLN A 216 -8.79 -20.14 -5.63
C GLN A 216 -10.05 -19.98 -6.47
N CYS A 217 -10.90 -21.01 -6.46
CA CYS A 217 -12.27 -20.90 -6.93
C CYS A 217 -13.16 -20.42 -5.77
N GLY A 218 -14.19 -19.67 -6.11
CA GLY A 218 -15.22 -19.19 -5.20
C GLY A 218 -16.39 -18.70 -6.04
N GLU A 219 -17.34 -18.01 -5.43
CA GLU A 219 -18.24 -17.15 -6.21
C GLU A 219 -17.40 -16.00 -6.77
N TYR A 220 -17.52 -15.73 -8.08
CA TYR A 220 -16.88 -14.58 -8.70
C TYR A 220 -17.88 -13.41 -8.69
N HIS A 221 -17.45 -12.23 -8.23
CA HIS A 221 -18.34 -11.06 -8.24
C HIS A 221 -18.44 -10.39 -9.59
N SER A 222 -17.53 -10.70 -10.50
CA SER A 222 -17.55 -10.22 -11.88
C SER A 222 -16.94 -11.25 -12.82
N LEU A 223 -17.54 -11.37 -14.00
CA LEU A 223 -17.06 -12.18 -15.12
C LEU A 223 -17.02 -11.29 -16.35
N LEU A 224 -15.81 -10.95 -16.78
CA LEU A 224 -15.55 -10.05 -17.90
C LEU A 224 -14.97 -10.84 -19.08
N TYR A 225 -15.34 -10.46 -20.30
CA TYR A 225 -14.93 -11.14 -21.53
C TYR A 225 -14.15 -10.21 -22.45
N ALA A 226 -13.32 -10.79 -23.34
CA ALA A 226 -12.60 -10.08 -24.39
C ALA A 226 -11.60 -9.00 -23.90
N LEU A 227 -11.11 -9.12 -22.66
CA LEU A 227 -10.03 -8.30 -22.09
C LEU A 227 -8.65 -8.91 -22.37
N THR A 228 -7.60 -8.09 -22.47
CA THR A 228 -6.21 -8.57 -22.28
C THR A 228 -5.94 -8.90 -20.81
N ALA A 229 -4.80 -9.52 -20.52
CA ALA A 229 -4.41 -9.81 -19.14
C ALA A 229 -4.25 -8.52 -18.34
N GLU A 230 -3.67 -7.48 -18.95
CA GLU A 230 -3.37 -6.18 -18.36
C GLU A 230 -4.67 -5.39 -18.09
N GLN A 231 -5.66 -5.51 -18.99
CA GLN A 231 -6.99 -4.95 -18.76
C GLN A 231 -7.73 -5.69 -17.62
N CYS A 232 -7.54 -7.01 -17.48
CA CYS A 232 -8.08 -7.77 -16.35
C CYS A 232 -7.40 -7.39 -15.03
N LEU A 233 -6.07 -7.19 -15.05
CA LEU A 233 -5.27 -6.68 -13.94
C LEU A 233 -5.82 -5.32 -13.47
N GLN A 234 -5.94 -4.36 -14.38
CA GLN A 234 -6.49 -3.03 -14.12
C GLN A 234 -7.93 -3.09 -13.58
N LYS A 235 -8.79 -3.97 -14.11
CA LYS A 235 -10.18 -4.11 -13.64
C LYS A 235 -10.29 -4.75 -12.26
N CYS A 236 -9.33 -5.58 -11.85
CA CYS A 236 -9.21 -5.96 -10.44
C CYS A 236 -8.68 -4.78 -9.61
N ASP A 237 -7.67 -4.06 -10.09
CA ASP A 237 -7.03 -2.93 -9.39
C ASP A 237 -8.03 -1.84 -8.97
N GLU A 238 -8.80 -1.33 -9.94
CA GLU A 238 -9.91 -0.38 -9.80
C GLU A 238 -11.00 -0.86 -8.83
N SER A 239 -11.19 -2.18 -8.69
CA SER A 239 -12.21 -2.77 -7.84
C SER A 239 -11.69 -2.94 -6.42
N ALA A 240 -11.99 -1.99 -5.53
CA ALA A 240 -11.52 -1.98 -4.13
C ALA A 240 -11.77 -3.30 -3.34
N ASN A 241 -12.73 -4.12 -3.76
CA ASN A 241 -13.05 -5.42 -3.14
C ASN A 241 -12.31 -6.62 -3.77
N CYS A 242 -11.71 -6.45 -4.96
CA CYS A 242 -11.05 -7.54 -5.69
C CYS A 242 -9.68 -7.83 -5.07
N ILE A 243 -9.55 -8.94 -4.34
CA ILE A 243 -8.26 -9.39 -3.77
C ILE A 243 -7.49 -10.29 -4.74
N THR A 244 -8.18 -10.86 -5.71
CA THR A 244 -7.66 -11.89 -6.61
C THR A 244 -8.47 -11.90 -7.89
N GLY A 245 -7.81 -12.08 -9.03
CA GLY A 245 -8.45 -12.19 -10.34
C GLY A 245 -7.78 -13.24 -11.21
N HIS A 246 -8.53 -13.92 -12.06
CA HIS A 246 -8.01 -14.95 -12.96
C HIS A 246 -8.22 -14.52 -14.41
N TRP A 247 -7.15 -14.36 -15.19
CA TRP A 247 -7.25 -14.17 -16.63
C TRP A 247 -6.92 -15.45 -17.40
N HIS A 248 -7.77 -15.77 -18.37
CA HIS A 248 -7.66 -16.94 -19.22
C HIS A 248 -7.72 -16.56 -20.71
N PRO A 249 -6.81 -17.09 -21.55
CA PRO A 249 -6.90 -16.99 -23.01
C PRO A 249 -8.12 -17.77 -23.56
N PRO A 250 -8.47 -17.59 -24.84
CA PRO A 250 -9.53 -18.33 -25.52
C PRO A 250 -9.42 -19.85 -25.40
N HIS A 251 -10.57 -20.52 -25.44
CA HIS A 251 -10.74 -21.99 -25.40
C HIS A 251 -10.19 -22.68 -24.13
N GLN A 252 -9.73 -21.92 -23.13
CA GLN A 252 -8.94 -22.44 -22.01
C GLN A 252 -9.76 -22.75 -20.74
N ILE A 253 -11.04 -22.37 -20.68
CA ILE A 253 -11.98 -22.76 -19.62
C ILE A 253 -13.15 -23.55 -20.22
N TRP A 254 -13.74 -23.04 -21.31
CA TRP A 254 -14.73 -23.73 -22.12
C TRP A 254 -14.17 -23.86 -23.54
N SER A 255 -14.23 -25.05 -24.13
CA SER A 255 -13.58 -25.35 -25.42
C SER A 255 -14.25 -24.66 -26.61
N ASP A 256 -15.50 -24.26 -26.47
CA ASP A 256 -16.31 -23.51 -27.44
C ASP A 256 -16.23 -21.98 -27.27
N GLU A 257 -15.70 -21.47 -26.15
CA GLU A 257 -15.55 -20.03 -25.90
C GLU A 257 -14.28 -19.47 -26.55
N ALA A 258 -14.46 -18.73 -27.66
CA ALA A 258 -13.37 -18.10 -28.40
C ALA A 258 -12.87 -16.76 -27.83
N ARG A 259 -13.46 -16.27 -26.74
CA ARG A 259 -13.05 -15.02 -26.06
C ARG A 259 -12.11 -15.31 -24.89
N THR A 260 -11.27 -14.33 -24.55
CA THR A 260 -10.60 -14.29 -23.25
C THR A 260 -11.64 -14.12 -22.13
N VAL A 261 -11.31 -14.63 -20.94
CA VAL A 261 -12.18 -14.59 -19.76
C VAL A 261 -11.40 -14.05 -18.57
N CYS A 262 -12.03 -13.17 -17.80
CA CYS A 262 -11.47 -12.51 -16.63
C CYS A 262 -12.45 -12.66 -15.46
N PHE A 263 -12.10 -13.49 -14.47
CA PHE A 263 -12.86 -13.66 -13.22
C PHE A 263 -12.30 -12.73 -12.15
N LEU A 264 -13.16 -12.04 -11.41
CA LEU A 264 -12.77 -11.20 -10.26
C LEU A 264 -13.44 -11.74 -8.99
N PHE A 265 -12.68 -11.89 -7.90
CA PHE A 265 -13.12 -12.50 -6.64
C PHE A 265 -13.01 -11.51 -5.48
N LYS A 266 -13.99 -11.48 -4.56
CA LYS A 266 -13.97 -10.55 -3.42
C LYS A 266 -13.16 -11.09 -2.25
N ARG A 267 -12.79 -10.16 -1.37
CA ARG A 267 -12.27 -10.44 -0.03
C ARG A 267 -13.23 -11.25 0.84
N ASP A 268 -14.53 -10.93 0.75
CA ASP A 268 -15.57 -11.47 1.63
C ASP A 268 -16.18 -12.78 1.10
N ASP A 269 -15.68 -13.27 -0.05
CA ASP A 269 -15.94 -14.63 -0.54
C ASP A 269 -15.18 -15.62 0.35
N ILE A 270 -15.69 -15.80 1.58
CA ILE A 270 -15.18 -16.72 2.59
C ILE A 270 -15.04 -18.15 2.04
N ASN A 271 -15.74 -18.50 0.95
CA ASN A 271 -15.68 -19.80 0.28
C ASN A 271 -14.59 -19.92 -0.81
N LEU A 272 -13.50 -19.16 -0.76
CA LEU A 272 -12.33 -19.38 -1.62
C LEU A 272 -11.66 -20.73 -1.29
N HIS A 273 -11.88 -21.72 -2.16
CA HIS A 273 -11.39 -23.10 -2.09
C HIS A 273 -10.44 -23.38 -3.27
N PRO A 274 -9.54 -24.39 -3.22
CA PRO A 274 -8.81 -24.81 -4.41
C PRO A 274 -9.79 -25.19 -5.52
N CYS A 275 -9.56 -24.72 -6.75
CA CYS A 275 -10.42 -25.12 -7.86
C CYS A 275 -10.42 -26.65 -8.04
N PRO A 276 -11.58 -27.32 -8.22
CA PRO A 276 -11.66 -28.76 -8.44
C PRO A 276 -11.07 -29.22 -9.79
N TRP A 277 -10.57 -28.28 -10.59
CA TRP A 277 -9.81 -28.49 -11.83
C TRP A 277 -8.29 -28.24 -11.62
N GLY A 278 -7.82 -28.23 -10.37
CA GLY A 278 -6.52 -27.69 -9.96
C GLY A 278 -5.53 -28.67 -9.33
N ASP A 279 -5.92 -29.92 -9.04
CA ASP A 279 -5.02 -30.93 -8.43
C ASP A 279 -3.79 -31.25 -9.31
N GLU A 280 -3.93 -31.09 -10.63
CA GLU A 280 -2.78 -31.00 -11.52
C GLU A 280 -2.17 -29.59 -11.48
N ALA A 281 -1.40 -29.32 -10.41
CA ALA A 281 -0.68 -28.06 -10.15
C ALA A 281 0.50 -27.82 -11.12
N LYS A 282 0.24 -27.86 -12.43
CA LYS A 282 1.21 -27.66 -13.51
C LYS A 282 0.62 -26.78 -14.62
N ASN A 283 1.44 -25.85 -15.10
CA ASN A 283 1.11 -24.91 -16.19
C ASN A 283 0.72 -25.60 -17.53
N SER A 284 0.87 -26.93 -17.64
CA SER A 284 0.45 -27.76 -18.76
C SER A 284 -1.06 -27.78 -18.99
N ALA A 285 -1.88 -27.72 -17.93
CA ALA A 285 -3.34 -27.78 -18.07
C ALA A 285 -3.92 -26.49 -18.68
N HIS A 286 -3.25 -25.36 -18.47
CA HIS A 286 -3.77 -24.03 -18.81
C HIS A 286 -2.64 -23.08 -19.25
N PRO A 287 -1.98 -23.33 -20.41
CA PRO A 287 -0.89 -22.52 -20.90
C PRO A 287 -1.35 -21.08 -21.16
N GLY A 288 -0.59 -20.11 -20.64
CA GLY A 288 -0.85 -18.68 -20.81
C GLY A 288 -1.87 -18.06 -19.84
N ALA A 289 -2.46 -18.82 -18.90
CA ALA A 289 -3.28 -18.22 -17.84
C ALA A 289 -2.45 -17.25 -16.97
N LYS A 290 -3.09 -16.23 -16.40
CA LYS A 290 -2.45 -15.27 -15.48
C LYS A 290 -3.24 -15.16 -14.17
N MET A 291 -2.55 -15.36 -13.06
CA MET A 291 -3.05 -15.09 -11.72
C MET A 291 -2.83 -13.61 -11.39
N ILE A 292 -3.86 -12.92 -10.91
CA ILE A 292 -3.77 -11.55 -10.39
C ILE A 292 -3.95 -11.63 -8.87
N ARG A 293 -3.09 -10.97 -8.11
CA ARG A 293 -3.13 -10.88 -6.64
C ARG A 293 -3.03 -9.43 -6.21
N CYS A 294 -3.78 -9.03 -5.20
CA CYS A 294 -3.90 -7.62 -4.82
C CYS A 294 -3.76 -7.38 -3.32
N SER A 295 -3.22 -6.23 -2.94
CA SER A 295 -3.25 -5.76 -1.55
C SER A 295 -4.64 -5.23 -1.17
N ASN A 296 -4.90 -5.12 0.14
CA ASN A 296 -6.12 -4.49 0.68
C ASN A 296 -6.04 -2.96 0.76
N LYS A 297 -4.91 -2.36 0.38
CA LYS A 297 -4.69 -0.90 0.31
C LYS A 297 -3.84 -0.58 -0.93
N LYS A 298 -4.05 0.58 -1.57
CA LYS A 298 -3.01 1.16 -2.45
C LYS A 298 -1.72 1.30 -1.63
N ASN A 299 -0.58 0.91 -2.20
CA ASN A 299 0.73 0.83 -1.52
C ASN A 299 0.80 -0.05 -0.28
N GLY A 300 -0.23 -0.85 0.02
CA GLY A 300 -0.10 -1.91 1.01
C GLY A 300 0.85 -2.99 0.50
N PRO A 301 1.59 -3.69 1.37
CA PRO A 301 2.32 -4.87 0.95
C PRO A 301 1.35 -5.84 0.27
N ILE A 302 1.82 -6.47 -0.81
CA ILE A 302 1.08 -7.52 -1.53
C ILE A 302 0.57 -8.55 -0.53
N GLU A 303 -0.70 -8.95 -0.68
CA GLU A 303 -1.24 -10.07 0.08
C GLU A 303 -0.60 -11.37 -0.43
N ARG A 304 0.54 -11.71 0.18
CA ARG A 304 1.30 -12.92 -0.15
C ARG A 304 0.70 -14.17 0.47
N CYS A 305 -0.19 -14.02 1.45
CA CYS A 305 -0.80 -15.08 2.25
C CYS A 305 -2.30 -15.21 1.99
N THR A 306 -2.70 -16.33 1.41
CA THR A 306 -4.10 -16.67 1.10
C THR A 306 -4.68 -17.69 2.09
N MET A 307 -6.00 -17.68 2.25
CA MET A 307 -6.75 -18.63 3.07
C MET A 307 -7.25 -19.82 2.24
N SER A 308 -7.34 -21.00 2.84
CA SER A 308 -7.87 -22.22 2.21
C SER A 308 -8.53 -23.16 3.23
N TYR A 309 -9.48 -23.96 2.76
CA TYR A 309 -10.11 -25.07 3.51
C TYR A 309 -9.48 -26.42 3.22
N ASP A 310 -8.60 -26.50 2.23
CA ASP A 310 -7.74 -27.66 2.01
C ASP A 310 -6.71 -27.75 3.15
N PHE A 311 -7.11 -28.46 4.19
CA PHE A 311 -6.37 -28.58 5.44
C PHE A 311 -5.37 -29.73 5.40
N LEU A 312 -4.26 -29.56 4.67
CA LEU A 312 -3.13 -30.49 4.76
C LEU A 312 -2.26 -30.17 5.97
N ARG A 313 -2.23 -31.04 6.98
CA ARG A 313 -1.40 -30.82 8.17
C ARG A 313 0.08 -30.80 7.81
N HIS A 314 0.84 -29.94 8.49
CA HIS A 314 2.29 -29.86 8.39
C HIS A 314 2.90 -30.20 9.75
N CYS A 315 3.98 -30.98 9.76
CA CYS A 315 4.66 -31.44 10.97
C CYS A 315 6.08 -30.89 11.00
N GLY A 316 6.39 -30.14 12.06
CA GLY A 316 7.70 -29.55 12.29
C GLY A 316 7.66 -28.58 13.46
N ASN A 317 8.81 -27.96 13.75
CA ASN A 317 8.90 -26.93 14.77
C ASN A 317 8.21 -25.65 14.26
N ALA A 318 7.02 -25.35 14.79
CA ALA A 318 6.34 -24.09 14.53
C ALA A 318 7.21 -22.90 15.00
N LEU A 319 7.32 -21.86 14.17
CA LEU A 319 7.93 -20.57 14.51
C LEU A 319 7.22 -19.90 15.69
N LYS A 320 5.89 -20.06 15.76
CA LYS A 320 5.04 -19.41 16.75
C LYS A 320 3.71 -20.15 16.91
N TYR A 321 3.12 -20.00 18.09
CA TYR A 321 1.73 -20.32 18.40
C TYR A 321 1.03 -19.02 18.76
N ILE A 322 -0.13 -18.73 18.16
CA ILE A 322 -0.92 -17.51 18.43
C ILE A 322 -2.31 -17.96 18.90
N TYR A 323 -2.70 -17.58 20.11
CA TYR A 323 -3.93 -18.05 20.76
C TYR A 323 -5.02 -16.97 20.81
N GLY A 324 -6.28 -17.37 20.69
CA GLY A 324 -7.45 -16.50 20.89
C GLY A 324 -7.66 -15.43 19.82
N GLN A 325 -7.07 -15.60 18.64
CA GLN A 325 -7.16 -14.67 17.50
C GLN A 325 -8.04 -15.22 16.38
N SER A 326 -8.45 -14.38 15.43
CA SER A 326 -9.26 -14.79 14.27
C SER A 326 -8.42 -15.46 13.16
N PRO A 327 -9.06 -16.13 12.18
CA PRO A 327 -8.36 -16.68 11.03
C PRO A 327 -7.67 -15.59 10.19
N GLU A 328 -8.32 -14.43 10.04
CA GLU A 328 -7.81 -13.29 9.28
C GLU A 328 -6.59 -12.65 9.97
N TYR A 329 -6.56 -12.65 11.32
CA TYR A 329 -5.39 -12.26 12.08
C TYR A 329 -4.24 -13.26 11.87
N CYS A 330 -4.51 -14.57 11.86
CA CYS A 330 -3.49 -15.59 11.56
C CYS A 330 -2.90 -15.38 10.15
N ARG A 331 -3.77 -15.15 9.16
CA ARG A 331 -3.40 -14.82 7.77
C ARG A 331 -2.56 -13.54 7.70
N GLN A 332 -2.99 -12.47 8.37
CA GLN A 332 -2.29 -11.18 8.36
C GLN A 332 -0.94 -11.23 9.11
N TRP A 333 -0.88 -11.85 10.28
CA TRP A 333 0.38 -12.04 11.01
C TRP A 333 1.40 -12.82 10.18
N CYS A 334 0.93 -13.87 9.50
CA CYS A 334 1.77 -14.63 8.58
C CYS A 334 2.20 -13.76 7.38
N ASN A 335 1.28 -12.96 6.79
CA ASN A 335 1.57 -12.02 5.70
C ASN A 335 2.74 -11.10 6.03
N ASP A 336 2.70 -10.48 7.20
CA ASP A 336 3.63 -9.43 7.60
C ASP A 336 4.97 -9.98 8.11
N ASN A 337 5.03 -11.28 8.45
CA ASN A 337 6.26 -11.96 8.86
C ASN A 337 6.83 -12.84 7.75
N LYS A 338 7.81 -12.32 6.97
CA LYS A 338 8.44 -13.01 5.83
C LYS A 338 8.86 -14.47 6.06
N LYS A 339 9.19 -14.86 7.31
CA LYS A 339 9.59 -16.24 7.63
C LYS A 339 8.42 -17.24 7.63
N CYS A 340 7.18 -16.76 7.79
CA CYS A 340 5.99 -17.59 7.71
C CYS A 340 5.72 -18.01 6.26
N HIS A 341 5.57 -19.31 6.01
CA HIS A 341 5.22 -19.86 4.70
C HIS A 341 3.84 -20.55 4.71
N VAL A 342 3.51 -21.20 5.83
CA VAL A 342 2.20 -21.80 6.07
C VAL A 342 1.80 -21.49 7.51
N ALA A 343 0.50 -21.31 7.76
CA ALA A 343 -0.05 -21.38 9.11
C ALA A 343 -1.35 -22.19 9.14
N HIS A 344 -1.68 -22.79 10.28
CA HIS A 344 -2.94 -23.51 10.51
C HIS A 344 -3.72 -22.81 11.60
N TRP A 345 -4.86 -22.21 11.27
CA TRP A 345 -5.79 -21.68 12.25
C TRP A 345 -6.84 -22.74 12.61
N HIS A 346 -7.07 -22.91 13.91
CA HIS A 346 -8.06 -23.82 14.46
C HIS A 346 -9.02 -23.06 15.38
N PRO A 347 -10.34 -23.30 15.27
CA PRO A 347 -11.32 -22.74 16.19
C PRO A 347 -11.18 -23.36 17.61
N PRO A 348 -11.77 -22.73 18.63
CA PRO A 348 -11.89 -23.30 19.97
C PRO A 348 -12.30 -24.78 19.98
N TYR A 349 -11.78 -25.54 20.95
CA TYR A 349 -12.07 -26.95 21.22
C TYR A 349 -11.71 -27.97 20.10
N SER A 350 -11.22 -27.53 18.93
CA SER A 350 -10.99 -28.41 17.76
C SER A 350 -9.64 -29.16 17.72
N ILE A 351 -8.70 -28.83 18.61
CA ILE A 351 -7.41 -29.53 18.77
C ILE A 351 -7.27 -30.12 20.17
N TRP A 352 -7.68 -29.38 21.20
CA TRP A 352 -7.80 -29.85 22.58
C TRP A 352 -9.23 -29.58 23.04
N GLY A 353 -9.98 -30.61 23.41
CA GLY A 353 -11.44 -30.52 23.65
C GLY A 353 -11.85 -29.69 24.87
N ASP A 354 -10.87 -29.23 25.65
CA ASP A 354 -10.99 -28.37 26.84
C ASP A 354 -10.44 -26.94 26.63
N GLU A 355 -9.74 -26.66 25.53
CA GLU A 355 -9.18 -25.34 25.22
C GLU A 355 -10.21 -24.42 24.54
N ALA A 356 -10.66 -23.41 25.26
CA ALA A 356 -11.67 -22.44 24.80
C ALA A 356 -11.13 -21.39 23.81
N ARG A 357 -9.82 -21.36 23.54
CA ARG A 357 -9.19 -20.42 22.60
C ARG A 357 -8.94 -21.08 21.25
N SER A 358 -9.08 -20.29 20.17
CA SER A 358 -8.49 -20.64 18.88
C SER A 358 -6.96 -20.74 18.99
N VAL A 359 -6.33 -21.47 18.07
CA VAL A 359 -4.87 -21.53 17.93
C VAL A 359 -4.44 -21.43 16.48
N CYS A 360 -3.43 -20.61 16.22
CA CYS A 360 -2.76 -20.44 14.94
C CYS A 360 -1.32 -20.95 15.05
N PHE A 361 -1.05 -22.07 14.41
CA PHE A 361 0.28 -22.69 14.31
C PHE A 361 1.02 -22.10 13.11
N VAL A 362 2.21 -21.52 13.31
CA VAL A 362 2.96 -20.78 12.27
C VAL A 362 4.20 -21.58 11.85
N PHE A 363 4.41 -21.83 10.56
CA PHE A 363 5.48 -22.69 10.06
C PHE A 363 6.43 -21.97 9.08
N PRO A 364 7.75 -22.31 9.10
CA PRO A 364 8.72 -21.80 8.16
C PRO A 364 8.62 -22.44 6.77
N HIS A 365 9.23 -21.81 5.77
CA HIS A 365 9.49 -22.44 4.47
C HIS A 365 10.27 -23.77 4.64
N GLY A 366 9.95 -24.77 3.80
CA GLY A 366 10.53 -26.11 3.88
C GLY A 366 9.92 -27.04 4.95
N THR A 367 8.89 -26.61 5.68
CA THR A 367 8.15 -27.52 6.59
C THR A 367 7.37 -28.54 5.77
N GLN A 368 7.52 -29.83 6.09
CA GLN A 368 6.85 -30.91 5.38
C GLN A 368 5.39 -31.06 5.81
N SER A 369 4.52 -31.40 4.86
CA SER A 369 3.21 -31.97 5.14
C SER A 369 3.36 -33.34 5.83
N CYS A 370 2.36 -33.73 6.62
CA CYS A 370 2.31 -35.02 7.29
C CYS A 370 0.91 -35.61 7.21
N ASP A 371 0.86 -36.94 7.20
CA ASP A 371 -0.37 -37.74 7.16
C ASP A 371 -0.69 -38.24 8.58
N TRP A 372 -1.88 -37.91 9.10
CA TRP A 372 -2.42 -38.45 10.36
C TRP A 372 -3.41 -39.61 10.13
N GLY A 373 -3.38 -40.23 8.95
CA GLY A 373 -4.30 -41.31 8.56
C GLY A 373 -5.65 -40.80 8.07
N GLY A 374 -5.69 -39.58 7.53
CA GLY A 374 -6.91 -38.91 7.06
C GLY A 374 -7.68 -38.17 8.16
N ALA A 375 -7.13 -38.06 9.38
CA ALA A 375 -7.73 -37.28 10.46
C ALA A 375 -7.83 -35.78 10.11
N GLU A 376 -6.94 -35.28 9.26
CA GLU A 376 -6.95 -33.91 8.73
C GLU A 376 -8.21 -33.57 7.90
N LEU A 377 -8.90 -34.58 7.35
CA LEU A 377 -10.12 -34.41 6.54
C LEU A 377 -11.42 -34.75 7.30
N GLY A 378 -11.33 -35.01 8.61
CA GLY A 378 -12.50 -35.36 9.44
C GLY A 378 -13.21 -34.16 10.07
N ASP A 379 -14.44 -34.37 10.56
CA ASP A 379 -15.24 -33.36 11.29
C ASP A 379 -14.51 -32.73 12.50
N TYR A 380 -13.47 -33.39 13.02
CA TYR A 380 -12.59 -32.90 14.09
C TYR A 380 -11.97 -31.52 13.81
N HIS A 381 -11.82 -31.12 12.54
CA HIS A 381 -11.26 -29.83 12.15
C HIS A 381 -12.27 -28.92 11.43
N LYS A 382 -13.57 -29.12 11.68
CA LYS A 382 -14.65 -28.29 11.12
C LYS A 382 -14.48 -26.82 11.49
N GLY A 383 -14.24 -25.98 10.48
CA GLY A 383 -13.95 -24.55 10.64
C GLY A 383 -12.48 -24.22 10.89
N ALA A 384 -11.56 -25.18 10.83
CA ALA A 384 -10.14 -24.88 10.70
C ALA A 384 -9.85 -24.30 9.30
N HIS A 385 -8.80 -23.49 9.20
CA HIS A 385 -8.35 -22.88 7.95
C HIS A 385 -6.84 -22.99 7.82
N MET A 386 -6.33 -23.19 6.60
CA MET A 386 -4.92 -23.01 6.28
C MET A 386 -4.67 -21.62 5.72
N VAL A 387 -3.60 -21.00 6.19
CA VAL A 387 -2.92 -19.89 5.51
C VAL A 387 -1.78 -20.48 4.67
N ARG A 388 -1.74 -20.22 3.37
CA ARG A 388 -0.60 -20.55 2.48
C ARG A 388 0.02 -19.26 1.98
N CYS A 389 1.35 -19.15 1.96
CA CYS A 389 2.02 -17.91 1.61
C CYS A 389 3.15 -18.08 0.60
N MET A 390 3.16 -17.21 -0.42
CA MET A 390 4.30 -17.06 -1.32
C MET A 390 5.56 -16.78 -0.50
N TYR A 391 6.60 -17.58 -0.74
CA TYR A 391 7.92 -17.36 -0.18
C TYR A 391 8.54 -16.12 -0.83
N GLN A 392 9.34 -15.38 -0.05
CA GLN A 392 10.17 -14.29 -0.54
C GLN A 392 11.60 -14.65 -0.12
N GLU A 393 12.50 -14.74 -1.10
CA GLU A 393 13.93 -14.96 -0.88
C GLU A 393 14.60 -13.77 -0.15
#